data_AF-A0A225UXV9-F1
#
_entry.id   AF-A0A225UXV9-F1
#
_cell.length_a   1.000
_cell.length_b   1.000
_cell.length_c   1.000
_cell.angle_alpha   90.00
_cell.angle_beta   90.00
_cell.angle_gamma   90.00
#
_symmetry.space_group_name_H-M   'P 1'
#
loop_
_entity.id
_entity.type
_entity.pdbx_description
1 polymer ?
#
loop_
_entity_poly.entity_id
_entity_poly.type
_entity_poly.pdbx_seq_one_letter_code
_entity_poly.pdbx_strand_id
1 'polypeptide(L)' 'RCGSITRFLSHCCTPNAALVELQNGPNVKVLVRMLKDSRAGARITIHYGDETWFTCMCEQCWASSAQDALQDGVA' A
#
# COMPACT_ATOMS: atom_id res chain seq x y z
N ARG A 1 -13.09 -16.12 -11.09
CA ARG A 1 -12.76 -14.68 -11.25
C ARG A 1 -11.30 -14.56 -11.69
N CYS A 2 -10.96 -13.58 -12.52
CA CYS A 2 -9.65 -13.43 -13.17
C CYS A 2 -9.03 -12.06 -12.80
N GLY A 3 -7.70 -11.96 -12.80
CA GLY A 3 -6.97 -10.71 -12.52
C GLY A 3 -5.48 -10.86 -12.85
N SER A 4 -4.75 -9.75 -12.91
CA SER A 4 -3.30 -9.76 -13.13
C SER A 4 -2.54 -9.81 -11.79
N ILE A 5 -1.20 -9.73 -11.85
CA ILE A 5 -0.32 -9.71 -10.66
C ILE A 5 -0.60 -8.51 -9.74
N THR A 6 -1.21 -7.43 -10.23
CA THR A 6 -1.47 -6.21 -9.45
C THR A 6 -2.39 -6.45 -8.25
N ARG A 7 -3.19 -7.53 -8.27
CA ARG A 7 -4.07 -7.91 -7.16
C ARG A 7 -3.34 -8.30 -5.87
N PHE A 8 -2.03 -8.51 -5.93
CA PHE A 8 -1.19 -8.89 -4.79
C PHE A 8 -0.41 -7.72 -4.19
N LEU A 9 -0.48 -6.53 -4.79
CA LEU A 9 0.09 -5.33 -4.17
C LEU A 9 -0.60 -5.12 -2.84
N SER A 10 0.18 -4.79 -1.82
CA SER A 10 -0.34 -4.56 -0.46
C SER A 10 -0.32 -3.08 -0.12
N HIS A 11 -1.10 -2.70 0.89
CA HIS A 11 -1.12 -1.35 1.41
C HIS A 11 0.17 -0.99 2.18
N CYS A 12 0.59 0.27 2.05
CA CYS A 12 1.53 0.93 2.96
C CYS A 12 1.17 2.41 3.03
N CYS A 13 1.21 3.03 4.22
CA CYS A 13 0.98 4.48 4.38
C CYS A 13 2.05 5.32 3.68
N THR A 14 3.27 4.78 3.54
CA THR A 14 4.39 5.41 2.82
C THR A 14 4.85 4.55 1.63
N PRO A 15 4.02 4.44 0.58
CA PRO A 15 4.24 3.48 -0.49
C PRO A 15 5.45 3.82 -1.39
N ASN A 16 5.85 2.85 -2.22
CA ASN A 16 6.85 3.07 -3.27
C ASN A 16 6.24 3.10 -4.68
N ALA A 17 4.95 2.81 -4.81
CA ALA A 17 4.21 2.93 -6.06
C ALA A 17 2.82 3.57 -5.84
N ALA A 18 2.22 4.04 -6.92
CA ALA A 18 0.85 4.52 -6.97
C ALA A 18 0.09 3.89 -8.14
N LEU A 19 -1.23 3.78 -8.00
CA LEU A 19 -2.11 3.51 -9.12
C LEU A 19 -2.34 4.80 -9.90
N VAL A 20 -2.14 4.76 -11.21
CA VAL A 20 -2.36 5.90 -12.09
C VAL A 20 -3.27 5.49 -13.23
N GLU A 21 -4.25 6.33 -13.53
CA GLU A 21 -5.08 6.16 -14.71
C GLU A 21 -4.32 6.65 -15.94
N LEU A 22 -4.29 5.80 -16.96
CA LEU A 22 -3.73 6.11 -18.26
C LEU A 22 -4.83 5.95 -19.31
N GLN A 23 -5.02 6.97 -20.14
CA GLN A 23 -5.86 6.80 -21.31
C GLN A 23 -5.18 5.92 -22.36
N ASN A 24 -5.89 4.91 -22.83
CA ASN A 24 -5.46 4.00 -23.89
C ASN A 24 -6.54 3.95 -24.99
N GLY A 25 -6.48 4.94 -25.87
CA GLY A 25 -7.50 5.15 -26.90
C GLY A 25 -8.86 5.50 -26.26
N PRO A 26 -9.93 4.72 -26.52
CA PRO A 26 -11.21 4.93 -25.87
C PRO A 26 -11.30 4.34 -24.45
N ASN A 27 -10.28 3.60 -23.98
CA ASN A 27 -10.34 2.86 -22.72
C ASN A 27 -9.34 3.39 -21.69
N VAL A 28 -9.79 3.60 -20.45
CA VAL A 28 -8.89 3.85 -19.33
C VAL A 28 -8.27 2.55 -18.83
N LYS A 29 -6.97 2.57 -18.56
CA LYS A 29 -6.23 1.49 -17.89
C LYS A 29 -5.62 2.03 -16.60
N VAL A 30 -5.56 1.19 -15.57
CA VAL A 30 -4.84 1.50 -14.34
C VAL A 30 -3.47 0.85 -14.38
N LEU A 31 -2.43 1.67 -14.26
CA LEU A 31 -1.04 1.24 -14.19
C LEU A 31 -0.50 1.42 -12.77
N VAL A 32 0.56 0.66 -12.47
CA VAL A 32 1.34 0.81 -11.24
C VAL A 32 2.58 1.63 -11.60
N ARG A 33 2.67 2.86 -11.10
CA ARG A 33 3.81 3.75 -11.32
C ARG A 33 4.67 3.81 -10.08
N MET A 34 5.96 3.56 -10.22
CA MET A 34 6.92 3.75 -9.12
C MET A 34 7.04 5.24 -8.77
N LEU A 35 6.98 5.54 -7.47
CA LEU A 35 7.14 6.88 -6.91
C LEU A 35 8.61 7.17 -6.54
N LYS A 36 9.37 6.11 -6.27
CA LYS A 36 10.79 6.15 -5.89
C LYS A 36 11.50 4.89 -6.38
N ASP A 37 12.83 4.97 -6.45
CA ASP A 37 13.65 3.82 -6.82
C ASP A 37 13.42 2.65 -5.86
N SER A 38 13.33 1.45 -6.41
CA SER A 38 13.11 0.22 -5.66
C SER A 38 14.22 -0.77 -5.94
N ARG A 39 14.81 -1.31 -4.87
CA ARG A 39 15.85 -2.33 -4.98
C ARG A 39 15.22 -3.67 -5.40
N ALA A 40 16.01 -4.52 -6.04
CA ALA A 40 15.59 -5.90 -6.33
C ALA A 40 15.18 -6.62 -5.03
N GLY A 41 14.06 -7.35 -5.08
CA GLY A 41 13.50 -8.04 -3.92
C GLY A 41 12.69 -7.16 -2.96
N ALA A 42 12.68 -5.83 -3.12
CA ALA A 42 11.83 -4.97 -2.30
C ALA A 42 10.35 -5.17 -2.65
N ARG A 43 9.50 -5.18 -1.63
CA ARG A 43 8.04 -5.27 -1.79
C ARG A 43 7.51 -4.00 -2.46
N ILE A 44 6.69 -4.17 -3.50
CA ILE A 44 5.95 -3.06 -4.10
C ILE A 44 4.66 -2.85 -3.31
N THR A 45 4.43 -1.63 -2.85
CA THR A 45 3.28 -1.24 -2.03
C THR A 45 2.61 -0.01 -2.59
N ILE A 46 1.30 0.12 -2.36
CA ILE A 46 0.47 1.25 -2.80
C ILE A 46 -0.34 1.81 -1.63
N HIS A 47 -0.83 3.04 -1.76
CA HIS A 47 -1.81 3.58 -0.81
C HIS A 47 -3.22 3.14 -1.23
N TYR A 48 -4.01 2.59 -0.32
CA TYR A 48 -5.37 2.13 -0.64
C TYR A 48 -6.43 3.23 -0.45
N GLY A 49 -6.06 4.33 0.18
CA GLY A 49 -6.96 5.37 0.68
C GLY A 49 -6.79 5.50 2.19
N ASP A 50 -7.33 6.58 2.75
CA ASP A 50 -7.24 6.87 4.18
C ASP A 50 -8.19 5.98 5.01
N GLU A 51 -9.19 5.39 4.35
CA GLU A 51 -10.15 4.48 4.95
C GLU A 51 -9.93 3.06 4.46
N THR A 52 -9.59 2.16 5.39
CA THR A 52 -9.43 0.73 5.13
C THR A 52 -10.33 -0.09 6.05
N TRP A 53 -10.90 -1.18 5.54
CA TRP A 53 -11.70 -2.13 6.33
C TRP A 53 -10.86 -3.07 7.20
N PHE A 54 -9.53 -2.89 7.19
CA PHE A 54 -8.55 -3.65 7.95
C PHE A 54 -7.55 -2.70 8.61
N THR A 55 -6.92 -3.14 9.69
CA THR A 55 -5.84 -2.39 10.34
C THR A 55 -4.55 -2.47 9.52
N CYS A 56 -3.99 -1.32 9.15
CA CYS A 56 -2.71 -1.28 8.45
C CYS A 56 -1.57 -1.82 9.33
N MET A 57 -0.76 -2.71 8.75
CA MET A 57 0.41 -3.33 9.41
C MET A 57 1.72 -2.91 8.72
N CYS A 58 1.77 -1.70 8.15
CA CYS A 58 3.05 -1.14 7.71
C CYS A 58 3.90 -0.80 8.94
N GLU A 59 5.22 -0.69 8.78
CA GLU A 59 6.15 -0.43 9.90
C GLU A 59 5.73 0.75 10.78
N GLN A 60 5.24 1.83 10.15
CA GLN A 60 4.76 3.01 10.86
C GLN A 60 3.55 2.70 11.73
N CYS A 61 2.52 2.05 11.17
CA CYS A 61 1.31 1.70 11.90
C CYS A 61 1.58 0.65 12.98
N TRP A 62 2.44 -0.34 12.70
CA TRP A 62 2.85 -1.34 13.67
C TRP A 62 3.54 -0.70 14.88
N ALA A 63 4.49 0.22 14.63
CA ALA A 63 5.18 0.95 15.68
C ALA A 63 4.23 1.82 16.51
N SER A 64 3.28 2.51 15.87
CA SER A 64 2.26 3.28 16.58
C SER A 64 1.39 2.40 17.48
N SER A 65 0.89 1.26 16.98
CA SER A 65 0.08 0.34 17.79
C SER A 65 0.83 -0.22 19.00
N ALA A 66 2.14 -0.42 18.90
CA ALA A 66 2.95 -0.84 20.04
C ALA A 66 3.13 0.27 21.10
N GLN A 67 3.20 1.53 20.67
CA GLN A 67 3.29 2.69 21.58
C GLN A 67 1.97 2.91 22.32
N ASP A 68 0.85 2.77 21.62
CA ASP A 68 -0.49 2.87 22.22
C ASP A 68 -0.69 1.78 23.29
N ALA A 69 -0.29 0.53 23.01
CA ALA A 69 -0.36 -0.56 23.98
C ALA A 69 0.49 -0.31 25.24
N LEU A 70 1.65 0.33 25.09
CA LEU A 70 2.52 0.67 26.22
C LEU A 70 1.95 1.81 27.08
N GLN A 71 1.22 2.75 26.48
CA GLN A 71 0.58 3.86 27.18
C GLN A 71 -0.71 3.44 27.90
N ASP A 72 -1.43 2.44 27.36
CA ASP A 72 -2.66 1.92 27.95
C ASP A 72 -2.42 0.89 29.07
N GLY A 73 -1.17 0.63 29.46
CA GLY A 73 -0.83 -0.21 30.61
C GLY A 73 -1.20 -1.70 30.45
N VAL A 74 -1.40 -2.17 29.22
CA VAL A 74 -1.63 -3.58 28.90
C VAL A 74 -0.32 -4.17 28.39
N ALA A 75 0.60 -4.45 29.32
CA ALA A 75 1.83 -5.20 29.08
C ALA A 75 1.91 -6.39 30.04
#